data_AF-A0A2V5YDK5-F1
#
_entry.id   AF-A0A2V5YDK5-F1
#
_cell.length_a   1.000
_cell.length_b   1.000
_cell.length_c   1.000
_cell.angle_alpha   90.00
_cell.angle_beta   90.00
_cell.angle_gamma   90.00
#
_symmetry.space_group_name_H-M   'P 1'
#
loop_
_entity.id
_entity.type
_entity.pdbx_description
1 polymer ?
#
loop_
_entity_poly.entity_id
_entity_poly.type
_entity_poly.pdbx_seq_one_letter_code
_entity_poly.pdbx_strand_id
1 'polypeptide(L)'
;MEFYRPWAQYNFPYVNITVRSNLTVDAVTKLVQSALTKLNSELAIAVSQTMDAVVAKSLGQARLMMWLLGIFGGVALLLASIGIYGAVAYTVEQRTGEIGVRMALGAQTTDVLQLIMAQGMKPVVVGLIAGLAAAFALARLLASQLYQVSAYNPLLFSAALLILGATAFLACFLPARRATRVDPIQALRTE
;
A
#
# COMPACT_ATOMS: atom_id res chain seq x y z
N MET A 1 -7.68 5.47 -31.56
CA MET A 1 -7.86 4.76 -32.84
C MET A 1 -6.53 4.09 -33.17
N GLU A 2 -6.46 2.77 -33.02
CA GLU A 2 -5.29 2.01 -33.45
C GLU A 2 -5.52 1.56 -34.90
N PHE A 3 -4.75 2.10 -35.83
CA PHE A 3 -4.80 1.71 -37.24
C PHE A 3 -3.78 0.60 -37.49
N TYR A 4 -4.23 -0.53 -38.03
CA TYR A 4 -3.34 -1.57 -38.50
C TYR A 4 -2.53 -1.05 -39.71
N ARG A 5 -1.21 -0.94 -39.55
CA ARG A 5 -0.27 -0.67 -40.66
C ARG A 5 0.47 -1.95 -41.03
N PRO A 6 0.47 -2.38 -42.31
CA PRO A 6 1.24 -3.52 -42.78
C PRO A 6 2.74 -3.33 -42.51
N TRP A 7 3.43 -4.40 -42.10
CA TRP A 7 4.85 -4.38 -41.75
C TRP A 7 5.75 -3.80 -42.86
N ALA A 8 5.39 -4.02 -44.13
CA ALA A 8 6.11 -3.48 -45.28
C ALA A 8 6.03 -1.93 -45.42
N GLN A 9 5.04 -1.29 -44.78
CA GLN A 9 4.93 0.18 -44.68
C GLN A 9 5.57 0.73 -43.40
N TYR A 10 6.06 -0.13 -42.52
CA TYR A 10 6.81 0.25 -41.33
C TYR A 10 8.27 0.48 -41.74
N ASN A 11 8.50 1.62 -42.41
CA ASN A 11 9.85 2.08 -42.67
C ASN A 11 10.49 2.42 -41.31
N PHE A 12 11.57 1.74 -40.95
CA PHE A 12 12.45 2.16 -39.86
C PHE A 12 13.57 2.99 -40.49
N PRO A 13 13.38 4.30 -40.76
CA PRO A 13 14.45 5.13 -41.33
C PRO A 13 15.61 5.35 -40.36
N TYR A 14 15.56 4.76 -39.16
CA TYR A 14 16.55 4.91 -38.10
C TYR A 14 17.15 3.56 -37.75
N VAL A 15 18.48 3.46 -37.84
CA VAL A 15 19.25 2.35 -37.27
C VAL A 15 19.52 2.68 -35.81
N ASN A 16 19.04 1.83 -34.90
CA ASN A 16 19.31 1.98 -33.48
C ASN A 16 20.66 1.33 -33.13
N ILE A 17 21.62 2.15 -32.71
CA ILE A 17 22.93 1.69 -32.26
C ILE A 17 22.99 1.85 -30.74
N THR A 18 23.21 0.74 -30.03
CA THR A 18 23.39 0.77 -28.58
C THR A 18 24.87 0.67 -28.25
N VAL A 19 25.41 1.65 -27.53
CA VAL A 19 26.81 1.69 -27.12
C VAL A 19 26.88 1.61 -25.60
N ARG A 20 27.63 0.63 -25.08
CA ARG A 20 27.91 0.52 -23.65
C ARG A 20 29.18 1.34 -23.34
N SER A 21 29.05 2.36 -22.51
CA SER A 21 30.17 3.20 -22.08
C SER A 21 29.88 3.83 -20.71
N ASN A 22 30.93 4.13 -19.96
CA ASN A 22 30.85 4.84 -18.67
C ASN A 22 31.03 6.37 -18.82
N LEU A 23 31.18 6.86 -20.05
CA LEU A 23 31.36 8.27 -20.37
C LEU A 23 30.02 9.01 -20.46
N THR A 24 30.04 10.33 -20.38
CA THR A 24 28.85 11.17 -20.56
C THR A 24 28.26 11.00 -21.97
N VAL A 25 26.93 11.16 -22.09
CA VAL A 25 26.20 11.02 -23.37
C VAL A 25 26.83 11.85 -24.47
N ASP A 26 27.21 13.09 -24.17
CA ASP A 26 27.85 13.99 -25.14
C ASP A 26 29.21 13.48 -25.61
N ALA A 27 30.02 12.92 -24.71
CA ALA A 27 31.33 12.36 -25.06
C ALA A 27 31.17 11.13 -25.96
N VAL A 28 30.22 10.24 -25.63
CA VAL A 28 29.92 9.06 -26.46
C VAL A 28 29.33 9.48 -27.81
N THR A 29 28.41 10.44 -27.83
CA THR A 29 27.78 10.93 -29.06
C THR A 29 28.82 11.55 -29.99
N LYS A 30 29.76 12.34 -29.47
CA LYS A 30 30.88 12.90 -30.25
C LYS A 30 31.81 11.82 -30.82
N LEU A 31 32.15 10.81 -30.01
CA LEU A 31 32.98 9.67 -30.44
C LEU A 31 32.30 8.87 -31.56
N VAL A 32 31.01 8.56 -31.39
CA VAL A 32 30.21 7.83 -32.38
C VAL A 32 30.02 8.67 -33.64
N GLN A 33 29.73 9.97 -33.53
CA GLN A 33 29.60 10.89 -34.66
C GLN A 33 30.91 10.95 -35.45
N SER A 34 32.06 11.07 -34.79
CA SER A 34 33.38 11.07 -35.45
C SER A 34 33.65 9.77 -36.21
N ALA A 35 33.25 8.62 -35.66
CA ALA A 35 33.38 7.33 -36.34
C ALA A 35 32.42 7.19 -37.54
N LEU A 36 31.18 7.68 -37.41
CA LEU A 36 30.18 7.67 -38.47
C LEU A 36 30.56 8.58 -39.63
N THR A 37 31.05 9.79 -39.34
CA THR A 37 31.46 10.75 -40.38
C THR A 37 32.63 10.24 -41.23
N LYS A 38 33.46 9.32 -40.71
CA LYS A 38 34.50 8.63 -41.51
C LYS A 38 33.94 7.62 -42.50
N LEU A 39 32.77 7.04 -42.22
CA LEU A 39 32.11 6.08 -43.10
C LEU A 39 31.22 6.78 -44.12
N ASN A 40 30.41 7.75 -43.67
CA ASN A 40 29.53 8.54 -44.50
C ASN A 40 29.14 9.86 -43.78
N SER A 41 29.38 11.00 -44.43
CA SER A 41 29.09 12.33 -43.89
C SER A 41 27.59 12.67 -43.85
N GLU A 42 26.74 11.94 -44.58
CA GLU A 42 25.30 12.19 -44.61
C GLU A 42 24.54 11.57 -43.41
N LEU A 43 25.19 10.70 -42.63
CA LEU A 43 24.57 10.08 -41.47
C LEU A 43 24.62 11.03 -40.25
N ALA A 44 23.44 11.51 -39.84
CA ALA A 44 23.25 12.31 -38.64
C ALA A 44 22.65 11.48 -37.49
N ILE A 45 23.13 11.70 -36.27
CA ILE A 45 22.52 11.14 -35.06
C ILE A 45 21.27 11.97 -34.75
N ALA A 46 20.08 11.42 -35.02
CA ALA A 46 18.82 12.12 -34.83
C ALA A 46 18.42 12.27 -33.34
N VAL A 47 18.75 11.26 -32.52
CA VAL A 47 18.37 11.21 -31.10
C VAL A 47 19.46 10.51 -30.31
N SER A 48 20.16 11.23 -29.43
CA SER A 48 21.04 10.67 -28.41
C SER A 48 20.31 10.65 -27.06
N GLN A 49 20.11 9.47 -26.49
CA GLN A 49 19.49 9.31 -25.17
C GLN A 49 20.21 8.20 -24.40
N THR A 50 20.31 8.36 -23.08
CA THR A 50 20.72 7.25 -22.22
C THR A 50 19.66 6.16 -22.25
N MET A 51 20.08 4.91 -22.06
CA MET A 51 19.14 3.82 -21.84
C MET A 51 18.24 4.08 -20.63
N ASP A 52 18.74 4.80 -19.61
CA ASP A 52 17.94 5.23 -18.47
C ASP A 52 16.79 6.16 -18.86
N ALA A 53 17.02 7.11 -19.79
CA ALA A 53 15.97 8.01 -20.27
C ALA A 53 14.91 7.26 -21.10
N VAL A 54 15.34 6.28 -21.90
CA VAL A 54 14.44 5.41 -22.68
C VAL A 54 13.57 4.56 -21.77
N VAL A 55 14.16 3.96 -20.73
CA VAL A 55 13.45 3.21 -19.70
C VAL A 55 12.52 4.13 -18.91
N ALA A 56 12.97 5.31 -18.50
CA ALA A 56 12.16 6.28 -17.76
C ALA A 56 10.93 6.74 -18.56
N LYS A 57 11.08 6.94 -19.88
CA LYS A 57 9.96 7.29 -20.77
C LYS A 57 8.97 6.15 -20.92
N SER A 58 9.46 4.91 -20.98
CA SER A 58 8.62 3.71 -21.09
C SER A 58 7.88 3.39 -19.78
N LEU A 59 8.50 3.70 -18.63
CA LEU A 59 7.92 3.46 -17.30
C LEU A 59 7.16 4.64 -16.72
N GLY A 60 7.11 5.80 -17.40
CA GLY A 60 6.48 7.02 -16.88
C GLY A 60 5.02 6.83 -16.49
N GLN A 61 4.22 6.22 -17.37
CA GLN A 61 2.81 5.93 -17.11
C GLN A 61 2.62 4.90 -15.99
N ALA A 62 3.44 3.84 -15.98
CA ALA A 62 3.40 2.82 -14.94
C ALA A 62 3.77 3.40 -13.55
N ARG A 63 4.77 4.29 -13.49
CA ARG A 63 5.19 4.96 -12.26
C ARG A 63 4.09 5.87 -11.71
N LEU A 64 3.42 6.64 -12.56
CA LEU A 64 2.30 7.50 -12.13
C LEU A 64 1.15 6.65 -11.56
N MET A 65 0.79 5.57 -12.25
CA MET A 65 -0.26 4.67 -11.79
C MET A 65 0.12 4.00 -10.46
N MET A 66 1.38 3.57 -10.31
CA MET A 66 1.90 3.04 -9.05
C MET A 66 1.78 4.05 -7.90
N TRP A 67 2.12 5.32 -8.12
CA TRP A 67 1.96 6.36 -7.11
C TRP A 67 0.50 6.60 -6.73
N LEU A 68 -0.40 6.68 -7.72
CA LEU A 68 -1.83 6.86 -7.46
C LEU A 68 -2.42 5.71 -6.65
N LEU A 69 -2.12 4.46 -7.03
CA LEU A 69 -2.54 3.26 -6.29
C LEU A 69 -1.92 3.23 -4.89
N GLY A 70 -0.65 3.61 -4.74
CA GLY A 70 0.02 3.68 -3.45
C GLY A 70 -0.63 4.69 -2.51
N ILE A 71 -0.93 5.90 -2.99
CA ILE A 71 -1.64 6.93 -2.23
C ILE A 71 -3.05 6.44 -1.87
N PHE A 72 -3.78 5.87 -2.82
CA PHE A 72 -5.12 5.35 -2.58
C PHE A 72 -5.11 4.24 -1.52
N GLY A 73 -4.17 3.30 -1.60
CA GLY A 73 -3.98 2.27 -0.58
C GLY A 73 -3.65 2.86 0.80
N GLY A 74 -2.79 3.90 0.85
CA GLY A 74 -2.48 4.61 2.08
C GLY A 74 -3.70 5.30 2.72
N VAL A 75 -4.50 6.00 1.92
CA VAL A 75 -5.74 6.65 2.38
C VAL A 75 -6.77 5.62 2.83
N ALA A 76 -6.95 4.52 2.08
CA ALA A 76 -7.84 3.44 2.47
C ALA A 76 -7.42 2.82 3.82
N LEU A 77 -6.11 2.65 4.05
CA LEU A 77 -5.58 2.13 5.30
C LEU A 77 -5.79 3.10 6.47
N LEU A 78 -5.67 4.41 6.24
CA LEU A 78 -6.00 5.43 7.25
C LEU A 78 -7.49 5.41 7.59
N LEU A 79 -8.37 5.40 6.58
CA LEU A 79 -9.82 5.35 6.79
C LEU A 79 -10.24 4.07 7.53
N ALA A 80 -9.67 2.93 7.16
CA ALA A 80 -9.89 1.67 7.86
C ALA A 80 -9.46 1.76 9.33
N SER A 81 -8.29 2.35 9.60
CA SER A 81 -7.79 2.54 10.97
C SER A 81 -8.71 3.43 11.81
N ILE A 82 -9.19 4.54 11.24
CA ILE A 82 -10.13 5.45 11.89
C ILE A 82 -11.47 4.75 12.15
N GLY A 83 -11.99 4.00 11.16
CA GLY A 83 -13.24 3.26 11.29
C GLY A 83 -13.18 2.16 12.34
N ILE A 84 -12.07 1.41 12.41
CA ILE A 84 -11.81 0.42 13.46
C ILE A 84 -11.78 1.11 14.82
N TYR A 85 -11.05 2.23 14.96
CA TYR A 85 -11.01 2.97 16.20
C TYR A 85 -12.41 3.43 16.65
N GLY A 86 -13.17 4.06 15.76
CA GLY A 86 -14.51 4.56 16.06
C GLY A 86 -15.48 3.44 16.44
N ALA A 87 -15.53 2.36 15.65
CA ALA A 87 -16.43 1.23 15.91
C ALA A 87 -16.08 0.54 17.24
N VAL A 88 -14.80 0.23 17.47
CA VAL A 88 -14.35 -0.44 18.69
C VAL A 88 -14.56 0.45 19.90
N ALA A 89 -14.12 1.71 19.87
CA ALA A 89 -14.26 2.63 20.99
C ALA A 89 -15.73 2.82 21.37
N TYR A 90 -16.61 2.98 20.38
CA TYR A 90 -18.05 3.10 20.60
C TYR A 90 -18.64 1.85 21.27
N THR A 91 -18.28 0.65 20.79
CA THR A 91 -18.77 -0.59 21.42
C THR A 91 -18.29 -0.77 22.86
N VAL A 92 -17.11 -0.27 23.21
CA VAL A 92 -16.59 -0.30 24.58
C VAL A 92 -17.33 0.72 25.45
N GLU A 93 -17.52 1.95 24.96
CA GLU A 93 -18.24 3.01 25.68
C GLU A 93 -19.69 2.63 26.00
N GLN A 94 -20.38 1.97 25.07
CA GLN A 94 -21.76 1.53 25.28
C GLN A 94 -21.88 0.43 26.35
N ARG A 95 -20.79 -0.29 26.65
CA ARG A 95 -20.74 -1.36 27.66
C ARG A 95 -20.18 -0.91 29.01
N THR A 96 -19.75 0.35 29.13
CA THR A 96 -19.17 0.91 30.36
C THR A 96 -20.13 0.88 31.55
N GLY A 97 -21.45 0.97 31.30
CA GLY A 97 -22.48 0.88 32.35
C GLY A 97 -22.50 -0.49 33.05
N GLU A 98 -22.48 -1.58 32.28
CA GLU A 98 -22.43 -2.95 32.82
C GLU A 98 -21.10 -3.21 33.57
N ILE A 99 -20.01 -2.62 33.06
CA ILE A 99 -18.68 -2.68 33.67
C ILE A 99 -18.67 -2.00 35.04
N GLY A 100 -19.30 -0.83 35.17
CA GLY A 100 -19.44 -0.10 36.43
C GLY A 100 -20.19 -0.91 37.50
N VAL A 101 -21.28 -1.60 37.10
CA VAL A 101 -22.03 -2.48 38.01
C VAL A 101 -21.20 -3.68 38.46
N ARG A 102 -20.45 -4.33 37.55
CA ARG A 102 -19.56 -5.45 37.92
C ARG A 102 -18.43 -5.03 38.84
N MET A 103 -17.85 -3.86 38.60
CA MET A 103 -16.83 -3.26 39.46
C MET A 103 -17.39 -2.96 40.87
N ALA A 104 -18.61 -2.43 40.96
CA ALA A 104 -19.28 -2.18 42.24
C ALA A 104 -19.60 -3.47 43.01
N LEU A 105 -19.77 -4.59 42.32
CA LEU A 105 -19.93 -5.93 42.90
C LEU A 105 -18.60 -6.59 43.32
N GLY A 106 -17.45 -5.90 43.17
CA GLY A 106 -16.14 -6.37 43.62
C GLY A 106 -15.33 -7.14 42.57
N ALA A 107 -15.70 -7.07 41.29
CA ALA A 107 -14.92 -7.69 40.22
C ALA A 107 -13.52 -7.08 40.10
N GLN A 108 -12.51 -7.92 39.88
CA GLN A 108 -11.13 -7.48 39.71
C GLN A 108 -10.97 -6.73 38.38
N THR A 109 -10.30 -5.57 38.40
CA THR A 109 -10.10 -4.69 37.23
C THR A 109 -9.46 -5.41 36.04
N THR A 110 -8.58 -6.38 36.30
CA THR A 110 -7.90 -7.19 35.28
C THR A 110 -8.84 -8.12 34.53
N ASP A 111 -9.80 -8.76 35.21
CA ASP A 111 -10.76 -9.68 34.59
C ASP A 111 -11.71 -8.93 33.66
N VAL A 112 -12.11 -7.73 34.08
CA VAL A 112 -12.96 -6.85 33.27
C VAL A 112 -12.20 -6.33 32.06
N LEU A 113 -10.94 -5.90 32.22
CA LEU A 113 -10.07 -5.48 31.12
C LEU A 113 -9.89 -6.59 30.08
N GLN A 114 -9.60 -7.82 30.53
CA GLN A 114 -9.40 -8.97 29.65
C GLN A 114 -10.67 -9.35 28.89
N LEU A 115 -11.83 -9.28 29.54
CA LEU A 115 -13.12 -9.54 28.90
C LEU A 115 -13.43 -8.49 27.81
N ILE A 116 -13.16 -7.22 28.07
CA ILE A 116 -13.35 -6.14 27.10
C ILE A 116 -12.42 -6.31 25.90
N MET A 117 -11.13 -6.58 26.15
CA MET A 117 -10.18 -6.83 25.05
C MET A 117 -10.58 -8.05 24.23
N ALA A 118 -10.98 -9.16 24.86
CA ALA A 118 -11.39 -10.36 24.14
C ALA A 118 -12.65 -10.14 23.29
N GLN A 119 -13.63 -9.39 23.79
CA GLN A 119 -14.86 -9.09 23.06
C GLN A 119 -14.62 -8.05 21.95
N GLY A 120 -13.84 -7.00 22.21
CA GLY A 120 -13.52 -5.96 21.24
C GLY A 120 -12.59 -6.43 20.11
N MET A 121 -11.65 -7.34 20.42
CA MET A 121 -10.73 -7.89 19.42
C MET A 121 -11.35 -9.00 18.56
N LYS A 122 -12.37 -9.73 19.05
CA LYS A 122 -13.05 -10.79 18.28
C LYS A 122 -13.49 -10.35 16.87
N PRO A 123 -14.28 -9.27 16.70
CA PRO A 123 -14.70 -8.83 15.36
C PRO A 123 -13.53 -8.37 14.50
N VAL A 124 -12.49 -7.77 15.11
CA VAL A 124 -11.26 -7.35 14.40
C VAL A 124 -10.54 -8.56 13.82
N VAL A 125 -10.33 -9.61 14.62
CA VAL A 125 -9.64 -10.84 14.18
C VAL A 125 -10.42 -11.51 13.05
N VAL A 126 -11.75 -11.62 13.17
CA VAL A 126 -12.60 -12.17 12.11
C VAL A 126 -12.49 -11.33 10.83
N GLY A 127 -12.56 -10.01 10.95
CA GLY A 127 -12.39 -9.08 9.83
C GLY A 127 -11.01 -9.19 9.15
N LEU A 128 -9.94 -9.32 9.93
CA LEU A 128 -8.58 -9.48 9.42
C LEU A 128 -8.43 -10.80 8.64
N ILE A 129 -8.93 -11.91 9.18
CA ILE A 129 -8.88 -13.23 8.51
C ILE A 129 -9.68 -13.19 7.20
N ALA A 130 -10.89 -12.64 7.24
CA ALA A 130 -11.74 -12.51 6.06
C ALA A 130 -11.10 -11.59 5.00
N GLY A 131 -10.52 -10.46 5.43
CA GLY A 131 -9.82 -9.52 4.58
C GLY A 131 -8.59 -10.13 3.90
N LEU A 132 -7.80 -10.91 4.64
CA LEU A 132 -6.68 -11.69 4.09
C LEU A 132 -7.15 -12.68 3.04
N ALA A 133 -8.16 -13.48 3.35
CA ALA A 133 -8.68 -14.47 2.40
C ALA A 133 -9.17 -13.80 1.11
N ALA A 134 -9.90 -12.69 1.22
CA ALA A 134 -10.36 -11.91 0.08
C ALA A 134 -9.19 -11.31 -0.72
N ALA A 135 -8.20 -10.74 -0.04
CA ALA A 135 -7.03 -10.16 -0.70
C ALA A 135 -6.18 -11.21 -1.42
N PHE A 136 -6.01 -12.41 -0.83
CA PHE A 136 -5.33 -13.54 -1.48
C PHE A 136 -6.09 -14.03 -2.71
N ALA A 137 -7.42 -14.12 -2.64
CA ALA A 137 -8.26 -14.52 -3.77
C ALA A 137 -8.16 -13.52 -4.93
N LEU A 138 -8.22 -12.22 -4.63
CA LEU A 138 -8.06 -11.15 -5.62
C LEU A 138 -6.65 -11.11 -6.21
N ALA A 139 -5.61 -11.25 -5.38
CA ALA A 139 -4.24 -11.32 -5.83
C ALA A 139 -4.01 -12.50 -6.78
N ARG A 140 -4.62 -13.66 -6.49
CA ARG A 140 -4.56 -14.84 -7.37
C ARG A 140 -5.24 -14.59 -8.72
N LEU A 141 -6.41 -13.93 -8.73
CA LEU A 141 -7.14 -13.59 -9.95
C LEU A 141 -6.36 -12.58 -10.80
N LEU A 142 -5.67 -11.64 -10.17
CA LEU A 142 -4.82 -10.67 -10.87
C LEU A 142 -3.52 -11.31 -11.38
N ALA A 143 -2.97 -12.30 -10.66
CA ALA A 143 -1.76 -12.99 -11.07
C ALA A 143 -1.91 -13.68 -12.44
N SER A 144 -3.09 -14.16 -12.81
CA SER A 144 -3.32 -14.73 -14.15
C SER A 144 -3.27 -13.70 -15.28
N GLN A 145 -3.40 -12.42 -14.97
CA GLN A 145 -3.32 -11.30 -15.92
C GLN A 145 -1.95 -10.62 -15.92
N LEU A 146 -1.09 -10.91 -14.92
CA LEU A 146 0.15 -10.20 -14.67
C LEU A 146 1.36 -11.02 -15.15
N TYR A 147 1.91 -10.68 -16.31
CA TYR A 147 3.15 -11.30 -16.79
C TYR A 147 4.34 -10.83 -15.92
N GLN A 148 5.10 -11.78 -15.35
CA GLN A 148 6.39 -11.57 -14.65
C GLN A 148 6.42 -10.71 -13.36
N VAL A 149 5.29 -10.32 -12.78
CA VAL A 149 5.28 -9.57 -11.50
C VAL A 149 4.76 -10.45 -10.37
N SER A 150 5.52 -10.54 -9.26
CA SER A 150 5.09 -11.30 -8.08
C SER A 150 3.85 -10.65 -7.46
N ALA A 151 2.68 -11.28 -7.61
CA ALA A 151 1.44 -10.84 -6.98
C ALA A 151 1.46 -10.98 -5.45
N TYR A 152 2.42 -11.73 -4.91
CA TYR A 152 2.55 -12.00 -3.48
C TYR A 152 3.76 -11.26 -2.91
N ASN A 153 3.50 -10.19 -2.18
CA ASN A 153 4.52 -9.47 -1.43
C ASN A 153 4.26 -9.62 0.09
N PRO A 154 4.91 -10.56 0.78
CA PRO A 154 4.64 -10.84 2.19
C PRO A 154 4.91 -9.63 3.10
N LEU A 155 5.81 -8.74 2.70
CA LEU A 155 6.10 -7.51 3.42
C LEU A 155 4.86 -6.60 3.49
N LEU A 156 4.16 -6.40 2.37
CA LEU A 156 2.97 -5.53 2.32
C LEU A 156 1.81 -6.09 3.15
N PHE A 157 1.54 -7.39 3.04
CA PHE A 157 0.50 -8.04 3.84
C PHE A 157 0.82 -7.97 5.34
N SER A 158 2.07 -8.27 5.72
CA SER A 158 2.49 -8.21 7.13
C SER A 158 2.41 -6.79 7.69
N ALA A 159 2.83 -5.77 6.93
CA ALA A 159 2.72 -4.37 7.34
C ALA A 159 1.27 -3.93 7.54
N ALA A 160 0.37 -4.25 6.61
CA ALA A 160 -1.05 -3.91 6.73
C ALA A 160 -1.71 -4.58 7.95
N LEU A 161 -1.44 -5.87 8.16
CA LEU A 161 -1.87 -6.63 9.34
C LEU A 161 -1.38 -5.99 10.64
N LEU A 162 -0.09 -5.63 10.71
CA LEU A 162 0.50 -5.03 11.90
C LEU A 162 -0.11 -3.66 12.19
N ILE A 163 -0.29 -2.81 11.18
CA ILE A 163 -0.85 -1.47 11.38
C ILE A 163 -2.31 -1.57 11.84
N LEU A 164 -3.15 -2.36 11.15
CA LEU A 164 -4.56 -2.51 11.51
C LEU A 164 -4.74 -3.23 12.86
N GLY A 165 -3.89 -4.22 13.15
CA GLY A 165 -3.88 -4.91 14.44
C GLY A 165 -3.46 -3.99 15.58
N ALA A 166 -2.42 -3.17 15.38
CA ALA A 166 -1.96 -2.20 16.37
C ALA A 166 -3.00 -1.10 16.61
N THR A 167 -3.65 -0.58 15.57
CA THR A 167 -4.71 0.42 15.73
C THR A 167 -5.92 -0.14 16.46
N ALA A 168 -6.36 -1.36 16.14
CA ALA A 168 -7.41 -2.06 16.87
C ALA A 168 -7.06 -2.29 18.35
N PHE A 169 -5.83 -2.74 18.62
CA PHE A 169 -5.35 -2.98 19.97
C PHE A 169 -5.34 -1.69 20.80
N LEU A 170 -4.79 -0.61 20.24
CA LEU A 170 -4.79 0.71 20.88
C LEU A 170 -6.22 1.24 21.09
N ALA A 171 -7.11 1.03 20.11
CA ALA A 171 -8.52 1.39 20.19
C ALA A 171 -9.29 0.62 21.27
N CYS A 172 -8.95 -0.65 21.54
CA CYS A 172 -9.52 -1.40 22.65
C CYS A 172 -8.92 -0.95 23.99
N PHE A 173 -7.59 -0.77 24.03
CA PHE A 173 -6.85 -0.57 25.27
C PHE A 173 -7.08 0.81 25.90
N LEU A 174 -7.14 1.87 25.09
CA LEU A 174 -7.33 3.25 25.57
C LEU A 174 -8.67 3.46 26.32
N PRO A 175 -9.84 3.15 25.75
CA PRO A 175 -11.12 3.29 26.44
C PRO A 175 -11.29 2.28 27.57
N ALA A 176 -10.81 1.03 27.44
CA ALA A 176 -10.89 0.06 28.53
C ALA A 176 -10.04 0.49 29.75
N ARG A 177 -8.88 1.11 29.51
CA ARG A 177 -8.06 1.71 30.57
C ARG A 177 -8.69 2.97 31.16
N ARG A 178 -9.42 3.76 30.38
CA ARG A 178 -10.22 4.88 30.89
C ARG A 178 -11.35 4.35 31.78
N ALA A 179 -12.14 3.39 31.32
CA ALA A 179 -13.26 2.80 32.06
C ALA A 179 -12.85 2.20 33.42
N THR A 180 -11.68 1.57 33.50
CA THR A 180 -11.15 0.99 34.75
C THR A 180 -10.53 2.02 35.70
N ARG A 181 -10.25 3.24 35.22
CA ARG A 181 -9.72 4.36 36.02
C ARG A 181 -10.76 5.41 36.39
N VAL A 182 -11.93 5.42 35.76
CA VAL A 182 -13.04 6.27 36.16
C VAL A 182 -13.59 5.73 37.48
N ASP A 183 -13.58 6.57 38.51
CA ASP A 183 -14.09 6.23 39.84
C ASP A 183 -15.56 5.75 39.72
N PRO A 184 -15.90 4.55 40.23
CA PRO A 184 -17.26 3.99 40.13
C PRO A 184 -18.32 4.90 40.79
N ILE A 185 -17.90 5.79 41.69
CA ILE A 185 -18.76 6.79 42.34
C ILE A 185 -19.17 7.92 41.37
N GLN A 186 -18.36 8.28 40.37
CA GLN A 186 -18.76 9.26 39.35
C GLN A 186 -19.72 8.66 38.32
N ALA A 187 -19.59 7.36 38.01
CA ALA A 187 -20.49 6.67 37.08
C ALA A 187 -21.94 6.64 37.59
N LEU A 188 -22.15 6.54 38.92
CA LEU A 188 -23.49 6.58 39.54
C LEU A 188 -24.10 7.98 39.65
N ARG A 189 -23.33 9.06 39.46
CA ARG A 189 -23.80 10.45 39.63
C ARG A 189 -24.29 11.11 38.32
N THR A 190 -24.43 10.31 37.26
CA THR A 190 -24.86 10.78 35.93
C THR A 190 -26.29 10.37 35.56
N GLU A 191 -27.09 9.92 36.52
CA GLU A 191 -28.56 9.95 36.39
C GLU A 191 -29.13 11.30 36.83
#